data_AF-A0A657PMK6-F1
#
_entry.id   AF-A0A657PMK6-F1
#
_cell.length_a   1.000
_cell.length_b   1.000
_cell.length_c   1.000
_cell.angle_alpha   90.00
_cell.angle_beta   90.00
_cell.angle_gamma   90.00
#
_symmetry.space_group_name_H-M   'P 1'
#
loop_
_entity.id
_entity.type
_entity.pdbx_description
1 polymer ?
#
loop_
_entity_poly.entity_id
_entity_poly.type
_entity_poly.pdbx_seq_one_letter_code
_entity_poly.pdbx_strand_id
1 'polypeptide(L)'
;MLDASGTNRLAIRLYKRLFGSRQGTPVLRADAVLEGAGAVGYTESLICDSAALSACAATEGAAHGWRRRCAEPGRNAFGRPLATIDAESAEGALAAAIGQALNGRRCATFLSSGGLGGAQQL
;
A
#
# COMPACT_ATOMS: atom_id res chain seq x y z
N MET A 1 18.77 5.59 14.37
CA MET A 1 17.90 5.17 13.26
C MET A 1 16.49 5.07 13.83
N LEU A 2 15.63 6.06 13.61
CA LEU A 2 14.26 6.07 14.15
C LEU A 2 13.39 5.20 13.23
N ASP A 3 12.77 4.15 13.79
CA ASP A 3 11.82 3.31 13.07
C ASP A 3 10.69 4.15 12.45
N ALA A 4 10.20 3.75 11.27
CA ALA A 4 9.08 4.39 10.59
C ALA A 4 7.82 4.51 11.49
N SER A 5 7.66 3.59 12.44
CA SER A 5 6.63 3.63 13.50
C SER A 5 6.81 4.80 14.49
N GLY A 6 8.07 5.12 14.86
CA GLY A 6 8.40 6.22 15.77
C GLY A 6 8.12 7.60 15.15
N THR A 7 8.46 7.77 13.87
CA THR A 7 8.21 9.00 13.11
C THR A 7 6.72 9.29 12.97
N ASN A 8 5.90 8.26 12.70
CA ASN A 8 4.44 8.40 12.59
C ASN A 8 3.82 8.86 13.91
N ARG A 9 4.26 8.28 15.03
CA ARG A 9 3.76 8.63 16.37
C ARG A 9 4.09 10.07 16.76
N LEU A 10 5.28 10.55 16.39
CA LEU A 10 5.68 11.95 16.56
C LEU A 10 4.85 12.88 15.67
N ALA A 11 4.67 12.54 14.39
CA ALA A 11 3.85 13.32 13.47
C ALA A 11 2.38 13.44 13.95
N ILE A 12 1.77 12.34 14.40
CA ILE A 12 0.41 12.35 14.98
C ILE A 12 0.35 13.22 16.23
N ARG A 13 1.36 13.14 17.11
CA ARG A 13 1.43 13.98 18.32
C ARG A 13 1.53 15.46 17.98
N LEU A 14 2.38 15.82 17.01
CA LEU A 14 2.52 17.20 16.54
C LEU A 14 1.23 17.69 15.89
N TYR A 15 0.60 16.87 15.05
CA TYR A 15 -0.68 17.18 14.43
C TYR A 15 -1.76 17.47 15.48
N LYS A 16 -1.94 16.57 16.46
CA LYS A 16 -2.89 16.78 17.57
C LYS A 16 -2.56 18.02 18.40
N ARG A 17 -1.28 18.33 18.61
CA ARG A 17 -0.85 19.52 19.34
C ARG A 17 -1.14 20.81 18.57
N LEU A 18 -0.93 20.83 17.26
CA LEU A 18 -1.10 22.01 16.42
C LEU A 18 -2.55 22.27 16.03
N PHE A 19 -3.34 21.21 15.84
CA PHE A 19 -4.70 21.29 15.27
C PHE A 19 -5.80 20.77 16.20
N GLY A 20 -5.45 20.10 17.31
CA GLY A 20 -6.42 19.44 18.20
C GLY A 20 -7.06 20.34 19.26
N SER A 21 -6.86 21.66 19.23
CA SER A 21 -7.34 22.59 20.26
C SER A 21 -8.42 23.59 19.81
N ARG A 22 -9.10 23.36 18.68
CA ARG A 22 -10.29 24.15 18.32
C ARG A 22 -11.56 23.41 18.75
N GLN A 23 -12.13 23.83 19.88
CA GLN A 23 -13.48 23.44 20.28
C GLN A 23 -14.45 23.73 19.13
N GLY A 24 -15.03 22.69 18.53
CA GLY A 24 -16.13 22.82 17.57
C GLY A 24 -15.92 22.21 16.17
N THR A 25 -14.71 21.88 15.75
CA THR A 25 -14.50 21.13 14.50
C THR A 25 -14.51 19.63 14.77
N PRO A 26 -15.29 18.81 14.02
CA PRO A 26 -15.22 17.37 14.16
C PRO A 26 -13.78 16.95 13.88
N VAL A 27 -13.09 16.52 14.93
CA VAL A 27 -11.73 16.02 14.82
C VAL A 27 -11.83 14.76 13.97
N LEU A 28 -11.50 14.88 12.69
CA LEU A 28 -11.20 13.72 11.86
C LEU A 28 -10.15 12.94 12.65
N ARG A 29 -10.55 11.78 13.16
CA ARG A 29 -9.72 10.94 13.99
C ARG A 29 -8.64 10.36 13.09
N ALA A 30 -7.55 11.11 12.90
CA ALA A 30 -6.38 10.66 12.16
C ALA A 30 -5.68 9.59 13.02
N ASP A 31 -6.11 8.35 12.88
CA ASP A 31 -5.53 7.19 13.57
C ASP A 31 -4.19 6.76 12.94
N ALA A 32 -3.87 7.23 11.73
CA ALA A 32 -2.58 7.02 11.08
C ALA A 32 -2.22 8.15 10.11
N VAL A 33 -0.93 8.55 10.09
CA VAL A 33 -0.36 9.31 8.97
C VAL A 33 0.24 8.30 7.99
N LEU A 34 -0.14 8.39 6.71
CA LEU A 34 0.41 7.58 5.64
C LEU A 34 1.23 8.47 4.71
N GLU A 35 2.38 7.96 4.26
CA GLU A 35 3.07 8.53 3.11
C GLU A 35 2.28 8.27 1.83
N GLY A 36 2.48 9.07 0.78
CA GLY A 36 1.68 8.97 -0.46
C GLY A 36 1.68 7.57 -1.06
N ALA A 37 2.86 6.94 -1.20
CA ALA A 37 2.97 5.58 -1.73
C ALA A 37 2.23 4.55 -0.85
N GLY A 38 2.37 4.64 0.48
CA GLY A 38 1.67 3.78 1.42
C GLY A 38 0.16 3.98 1.41
N ALA A 39 -0.33 5.20 1.18
CA ALA A 39 -1.75 5.48 1.01
C ALA A 39 -2.31 4.83 -0.27
N VAL A 40 -1.55 4.84 -1.37
CA VAL A 40 -1.91 4.12 -2.60
C VAL A 40 -1.98 2.62 -2.33
N GLY A 41 -0.94 2.03 -1.75
CA GLY A 41 -0.92 0.60 -1.43
C GLY A 41 -2.06 0.16 -0.52
N TYR A 42 -2.37 0.98 0.49
CA TYR A 42 -3.53 0.76 1.36
C TYR A 42 -4.85 0.86 0.60
N THR A 43 -5.00 1.84 -0.30
CA THR A 43 -6.24 2.00 -1.07
C THR A 43 -6.46 0.84 -2.04
N GLU A 44 -5.40 0.39 -2.73
CA GLU A 44 -5.45 -0.78 -3.61
C GLU A 44 -5.90 -2.04 -2.86
N SER A 45 -5.45 -2.22 -1.62
CA SER A 45 -5.86 -3.35 -0.80
C SER A 45 -7.34 -3.33 -0.38
N LEU A 46 -8.05 -2.23 -0.59
CA LEU A 46 -9.51 -2.19 -0.40
C LEU A 46 -10.27 -2.72 -1.62
N ILE A 47 -9.69 -2.65 -2.82
CA ILE A 47 -10.38 -2.97 -4.07
C ILE A 47 -9.87 -4.23 -4.77
N CYS A 48 -8.62 -4.61 -4.54
CA CYS A 48 -7.99 -5.79 -5.13
C CYS A 48 -8.12 -7.03 -4.24
N ASP A 49 -8.00 -8.20 -4.86
CA ASP A 49 -8.00 -9.51 -4.18
C ASP A 49 -6.56 -9.98 -3.90
N SER A 50 -5.60 -9.59 -4.75
CA SER A 50 -4.19 -9.90 -4.57
C SER A 50 -3.28 -8.74 -4.99
N ALA A 51 -2.03 -8.76 -4.58
CA ALA A 51 -0.99 -7.92 -5.18
C ALA A 51 0.22 -8.75 -5.55
N ALA A 52 0.74 -8.53 -6.76
CA ALA A 52 2.04 -9.02 -7.18
C ALA A 52 3.10 -7.96 -6.89
N LEU A 53 4.06 -8.29 -6.03
CA LEU A 53 5.04 -7.37 -5.50
C LEU A 53 6.44 -7.81 -5.93
N SER A 54 7.27 -6.84 -6.29
CA SER A 54 8.71 -7.06 -6.48
C SER A 54 9.50 -6.26 -5.45
N ALA A 55 10.68 -6.74 -5.11
CA ALA A 55 11.58 -6.02 -4.21
C ALA A 55 12.19 -4.81 -4.94
N CYS A 56 11.57 -3.63 -4.79
CA CYS A 56 12.07 -2.38 -5.34
C CYS A 56 11.93 -1.26 -4.32
N ALA A 57 13.05 -0.59 -3.98
CA ALA A 57 13.07 0.48 -2.98
C ALA A 57 12.11 1.63 -3.32
N ALA A 58 11.90 1.92 -4.62
CA ALA A 58 11.01 2.99 -5.07
C ALA A 58 9.52 2.66 -4.89
N THR A 59 9.14 1.38 -4.76
CA THR A 59 7.74 0.94 -4.60
C THR A 59 7.47 0.34 -3.22
N GLU A 60 8.50 0.24 -2.37
CA GLU A 60 8.40 -0.37 -1.03
C GLU A 60 7.36 0.32 -0.14
N GLY A 61 7.18 1.64 -0.26
CA GLY A 61 6.13 2.34 0.48
C GLY A 61 4.73 1.83 0.17
N ALA A 62 4.43 1.58 -1.11
CA ALA A 62 3.15 1.00 -1.53
C ALA A 62 3.03 -0.47 -1.10
N ALA A 63 4.10 -1.25 -1.25
CA ALA A 63 4.15 -2.63 -0.75
C ALA A 63 3.91 -2.70 0.77
N HIS A 64 4.47 -1.76 1.53
CA HIS A 64 4.25 -1.65 2.97
C HIS A 64 2.80 -1.32 3.30
N GLY A 65 2.18 -0.36 2.58
CA GLY A 65 0.76 -0.04 2.71
C GLY A 65 -0.15 -1.25 2.48
N TRP A 66 0.13 -2.03 1.43
CA TRP A 66 -0.57 -3.28 1.13
C TRP A 66 -0.39 -4.32 2.26
N ARG A 67 0.86 -4.62 2.63
CA ARG A 67 1.19 -5.64 3.65
C ARG A 67 0.60 -5.29 5.01
N ARG A 68 0.57 -3.99 5.38
CA ARG A 68 -0.11 -3.51 6.59
C ARG A 68 -1.59 -3.92 6.59
N ARG A 69 -2.27 -3.84 5.43
CA ARG A 69 -3.67 -4.25 5.32
C ARG A 69 -3.86 -5.76 5.28
N CYS A 70 -2.90 -6.51 4.74
CA CYS A 70 -2.87 -7.97 4.86
C CYS A 70 -2.78 -8.42 6.33
N ALA A 71 -2.01 -7.71 7.15
CA ALA A 71 -1.89 -8.02 8.58
C ALA A 71 -3.19 -7.75 9.35
N GLU A 72 -3.96 -6.71 9.01
CA GLU A 72 -5.21 -6.38 9.69
C GLU A 72 -6.19 -5.63 8.76
N PRO A 73 -7.47 -6.02 8.64
CA PRO A 73 -8.12 -7.33 8.87
C PRO A 73 -7.85 -8.39 7.79
N GLY A 74 -6.90 -8.20 6.88
CA GLY A 74 -6.53 -9.20 5.86
C GLY A 74 -7.59 -9.45 4.78
N ARG A 75 -8.62 -8.60 4.69
CA ARG A 75 -9.71 -8.70 3.71
C ARG A 75 -9.98 -7.39 2.98
N ASN A 76 -10.36 -7.41 1.72
CA ASN A 76 -10.76 -6.20 0.99
C ASN A 76 -12.18 -5.71 1.33
N ALA A 77 -12.63 -4.63 0.69
CA ALA A 77 -13.98 -4.05 0.91
C ALA A 77 -15.13 -4.98 0.51
N PHE A 78 -14.84 -6.04 -0.25
CA PHE A 78 -15.79 -7.08 -0.66
C PHE A 78 -15.74 -8.31 0.25
N GLY A 79 -15.00 -8.24 1.36
CA GLY A 79 -14.84 -9.33 2.32
C GLY A 79 -13.93 -10.48 1.85
N ARG A 80 -13.29 -10.36 0.69
CA ARG A 80 -12.37 -11.39 0.16
C ARG A 80 -11.00 -11.31 0.85
N PRO A 81 -10.35 -12.45 1.16
CA PRO A 81 -9.01 -12.44 1.74
C PRO A 81 -8.01 -11.83 0.76
N LEU A 82 -7.08 -11.04 1.28
CA LEU A 82 -5.98 -10.47 0.53
C LEU A 82 -4.85 -11.49 0.39
N ALA A 83 -4.25 -11.56 -0.80
CA ALA A 83 -3.09 -12.38 -1.07
C ALA A 83 -1.92 -11.54 -1.61
N THR A 84 -0.69 -12.00 -1.35
CA THR A 84 0.52 -11.40 -1.90
C THR A 84 1.23 -12.46 -2.74
N ILE A 85 1.71 -12.05 -3.91
CA ILE A 85 2.55 -12.85 -4.80
C ILE A 85 3.89 -12.13 -4.88
N ASP A 86 4.92 -12.69 -4.26
CA ASP A 86 6.25 -12.11 -4.35
C ASP A 86 6.93 -12.58 -5.65
N ALA A 87 7.51 -11.63 -6.37
CA ALA A 87 8.24 -11.84 -7.61
C ALA A 87 9.65 -11.26 -7.49
N GLU A 88 10.60 -11.89 -8.18
CA GLU A 88 12.01 -11.48 -8.15
C GLU A 88 12.27 -10.18 -8.92
N SER A 89 11.40 -9.83 -9.87
CA SER A 89 11.55 -8.64 -10.71
C SER A 89 10.22 -7.91 -10.96
N ALA A 90 10.31 -6.68 -11.46
CA ALA A 90 9.17 -5.85 -11.82
C ALA A 90 8.33 -6.48 -12.94
N GLU A 91 9.01 -7.08 -13.94
CA GLU A 91 8.41 -7.82 -15.04
C GLU A 91 7.68 -9.06 -14.53
N GLY A 92 8.32 -9.82 -13.61
CA GLY A 92 7.69 -10.99 -12.98
C GLY A 92 6.44 -10.61 -12.19
N ALA A 93 6.49 -9.51 -11.44
CA ALA A 93 5.33 -9.00 -10.71
C ALA A 93 4.21 -8.60 -11.67
N LEU A 94 4.51 -7.90 -12.77
CA LEU A 94 3.51 -7.54 -13.77
C LEU A 94 2.92 -8.78 -14.46
N ALA A 95 3.76 -9.72 -14.89
CA ALA A 95 3.31 -10.97 -15.52
C ALA A 95 2.39 -11.77 -14.59
N ALA A 96 2.72 -11.87 -13.30
CA ALA A 96 1.86 -12.48 -12.30
C ALA A 96 0.53 -11.73 -12.13
N ALA A 97 0.56 -10.39 -12.12
CA ALA A 97 -0.65 -9.58 -12.06
C ALA A 97 -1.55 -9.77 -13.28
N ILE A 98 -0.98 -9.81 -14.49
CA ILE A 98 -1.69 -10.13 -15.74
C ILE A 98 -2.33 -11.51 -15.64
N GLY A 99 -1.58 -12.52 -15.20
CA GLY A 99 -2.11 -13.88 -15.02
C GLY A 99 -3.31 -13.94 -14.04
N GLN A 100 -3.25 -13.21 -12.94
CA GLN A 100 -4.39 -13.10 -12.01
C GLN A 100 -5.58 -12.38 -12.65
N ALA A 101 -5.33 -11.30 -13.39
CA ALA A 101 -6.37 -10.56 -14.11
C ALA A 101 -7.08 -11.43 -15.16
N LEU A 102 -6.33 -12.21 -15.93
CA LEU A 102 -6.87 -13.18 -16.89
C LEU A 102 -7.69 -14.29 -16.21
N ASN A 103 -7.37 -14.62 -14.96
CA ASN A 103 -8.16 -15.54 -14.14
C ASN A 103 -9.36 -14.86 -13.43
N GLY A 104 -9.73 -13.65 -13.86
CA GLY A 104 -10.88 -12.90 -13.33
C GLY A 104 -10.67 -12.30 -11.94
N ARG A 105 -9.42 -12.19 -11.47
CA ARG A 105 -9.09 -11.59 -10.17
C ARG A 105 -8.57 -10.18 -10.32
N ARG A 106 -8.93 -9.31 -9.38
CA ARG A 106 -8.37 -7.96 -9.32
C ARG A 106 -7.01 -8.05 -8.63
N CYS A 107 -5.95 -7.79 -9.37
CA CYS A 107 -4.59 -7.86 -8.86
C CYS A 107 -3.90 -6.50 -9.01
N ALA A 108 -3.31 -6.00 -7.92
CA ALA A 108 -2.48 -4.80 -7.95
C ALA A 108 -1.02 -5.17 -8.24
N THR A 109 -0.27 -4.27 -8.85
CA THR A 109 1.19 -4.28 -8.90
C THR A 109 1.69 -2.85 -8.80
N PHE A 110 2.86 -2.66 -8.19
CA PHE A 110 3.45 -1.33 -8.00
C PHE A 110 4.77 -1.28 -8.74
N LEU A 111 4.88 -0.33 -9.68
CA LEU A 111 6.03 -0.17 -10.55
C LEU A 111 6.61 1.25 -10.40
N SER A 112 7.95 1.34 -10.43
CA SER A 112 8.65 2.60 -10.62
C SER A 112 8.81 2.89 -12.11
N SER A 113 9.28 4.07 -12.49
CA SER A 113 9.59 4.39 -13.89
C SER A 113 10.59 3.40 -14.52
N GLY A 114 11.59 2.96 -13.77
CA GLY A 114 12.53 1.93 -14.22
C GLY A 114 11.87 0.57 -14.40
N GLY A 115 11.04 0.15 -13.44
CA GLY A 115 10.27 -1.09 -13.55
C GLY A 115 9.25 -1.07 -14.69
N LEU A 116 8.68 0.09 -15.01
CA LEU A 116 7.76 0.27 -16.13
C LEU A 116 8.46 0.06 -17.49
N GLY A 117 9.71 0.52 -17.63
CA GLY A 117 10.49 0.33 -18.86
C GLY A 117 10.77 -1.14 -19.17
N GLY A 118 11.09 -1.95 -18.17
CA GLY A 118 11.25 -3.40 -18.32
C GLY A 118 9.92 -4.11 -18.59
N ALA A 119 8.86 -3.69 -17.89
CA ALA A 119 7.50 -4.18 -18.07
C ALA A 119 6.90 -3.90 -19.46
N GLN A 120 7.28 -2.82 -20.14
CA GLN A 120 6.77 -2.47 -21.47
C GLN A 120 7.14 -3.51 -22.55
N GLN A 121 8.12 -4.37 -22.29
CA GLN A 121 8.59 -5.39 -23.22
C GLN A 121 7.82 -6.72 -23.12
N LEU A 122 6.89 -6.85 -22.17
CA LEU A 122 5.98 -7.99 -22.01
C LEU A 122 4.76 -7.88 -22.95
#